data_AF-A0A9E2NFJ3-F1
#
_entry.id   AF-A0A9E2NFJ3-F1
#
_cell.length_a   1.000
_cell.length_b   1.000
_cell.length_c   1.000
_cell.angle_alpha   90.00
_cell.angle_beta   90.00
_cell.angle_gamma   90.00
#
_symmetry.space_group_name_H-M   'P 1'
#
loop_
_entity.id
_entity.type
_entity.pdbx_description
1 polymer ?
#
loop_
_entity_poly.entity_id
_entity_poly.type
_entity_poly.pdbx_seq_one_letter_code
_entity_poly.pdbx_strand_id
1 'polypeptide(L)'
;MLFLLSPAKSLDYDTPLPAAAKGLPTTQPVFTRQPKALVERLRECTPVQVAELMSLSDKLAALNVARYAAWRPRHTGANSRSAIFAFNGDVYEGFDAQTLDTRALQWAQDHVAILSGLYGVLRPLDAMQPLTLIHIS
;
A
#
# COMPACT_ATOMS: atom_id res chain seq x y z
N MET A 1 12.81 -7.94 -17.46
CA MET A 1 13.39 -6.69 -16.94
C MET A 1 12.44 -6.15 -15.89
N LEU A 2 12.91 -5.69 -14.73
CA LEU A 2 12.07 -5.28 -13.60
C LEU A 2 12.33 -3.81 -13.25
N PHE A 3 11.27 -3.03 -13.09
CA PHE A 3 11.29 -1.65 -12.63
C PHE A 3 10.95 -1.61 -11.14
N LEU A 4 11.71 -0.86 -10.36
CA LEU A 4 11.51 -0.73 -8.92
C LEU A 4 11.05 0.68 -8.57
N LEU A 5 9.89 0.79 -7.94
CA LEU A 5 9.31 2.04 -7.47
C LEU A 5 9.37 2.14 -5.95
N SER A 6 9.59 3.35 -5.46
CA SER A 6 9.44 3.67 -4.04
C SER A 6 7.95 3.75 -3.66
N PRO A 7 7.58 3.43 -2.41
CA PRO A 7 6.22 3.67 -1.94
C PRO A 7 5.93 5.18 -1.83
N ALA A 8 4.65 5.55 -1.89
CA ALA A 8 4.22 6.91 -1.57
C ALA A 8 3.70 7.02 -0.13
N LYS A 9 3.78 8.23 0.45
CA LYS A 9 3.22 8.50 1.79
C LYS A 9 1.70 8.65 1.75
N SER A 10 1.21 9.31 0.72
CA SER A 10 -0.21 9.56 0.52
C SER A 10 -0.87 8.34 -0.13
N LEU A 11 -2.10 8.08 0.28
CA LEU A 11 -2.88 6.96 -0.19
C LEU A 11 -4.24 7.45 -0.69
N ASP A 12 -4.74 6.85 -1.76
CA ASP A 12 -6.07 7.08 -2.32
C ASP A 12 -6.88 5.78 -2.32
N TYR A 13 -7.95 5.77 -1.53
CA TYR A 13 -8.90 4.65 -1.44
C TYR A 13 -10.30 5.04 -1.93
N ASP A 14 -10.50 6.29 -2.33
CA ASP A 14 -11.80 6.88 -2.62
C ASP A 14 -12.04 6.96 -4.13
N THR A 15 -11.00 7.22 -4.92
CA THR A 15 -11.14 7.32 -6.39
C THR A 15 -11.60 5.98 -6.97
N PRO A 16 -12.64 5.95 -7.81
CA PRO A 16 -13.08 4.71 -8.46
C PRO A 16 -11.96 4.06 -9.29
N LEU A 17 -11.94 2.74 -9.35
CA LEU A 17 -11.04 2.02 -10.26
C LEU A 17 -11.49 2.19 -11.72
N PRO A 18 -10.56 2.29 -12.69
CA PRO A 18 -10.90 2.40 -14.10
C PRO A 18 -11.54 1.09 -14.59
N ALA A 19 -12.37 1.16 -15.63
CA ALA A 19 -13.06 -0.02 -16.17
C ALA A 19 -12.09 -1.15 -16.54
N ALA A 20 -10.93 -0.80 -17.09
CA ALA A 20 -9.85 -1.72 -17.43
C ALA A 20 -9.29 -2.53 -16.24
N ALA A 21 -9.39 -2.00 -15.02
CA ALA A 21 -8.92 -2.65 -13.80
C ALA A 21 -10.00 -3.50 -13.10
N LYS A 22 -11.29 -3.20 -13.31
CA LYS A 22 -12.40 -3.92 -12.66
C LYS A 22 -12.49 -5.40 -13.05
N GLY A 23 -12.02 -5.75 -14.26
CA GLY A 23 -11.96 -7.13 -14.74
C GLY A 23 -10.67 -7.88 -14.35
N LEU A 24 -9.71 -7.22 -13.72
CA LEU A 24 -8.45 -7.83 -13.33
C LEU A 24 -8.54 -8.41 -11.92
N PRO A 25 -8.01 -9.63 -11.70
CA PRO A 25 -7.97 -10.20 -10.37
C PRO A 25 -6.99 -9.41 -9.50
N THR A 26 -7.43 -8.98 -8.32
CA THR A 26 -6.52 -8.50 -7.29
C THR A 26 -5.68 -9.67 -6.78
N THR A 27 -4.36 -9.51 -6.76
CA THR A 27 -3.44 -10.52 -6.25
C THR A 27 -3.15 -10.30 -4.77
N GLN A 28 -2.54 -11.27 -4.10
CA GLN A 28 -2.11 -11.13 -2.71
C GLN A 28 -0.63 -10.75 -2.64
N PRO A 29 -0.22 -9.92 -1.67
CA PRO A 29 1.19 -9.66 -1.39
C PRO A 29 1.98 -10.95 -1.21
N VAL A 30 3.22 -10.97 -1.68
CA VAL A 30 4.10 -12.15 -1.60
C VAL A 30 4.41 -12.50 -0.14
N PHE A 31 4.62 -11.48 0.70
CA PHE A 31 4.94 -11.62 2.12
C PHE A 31 3.71 -11.35 2.99
N THR A 32 3.04 -12.41 3.44
CA THR A 32 1.82 -12.30 4.28
C THR A 32 2.05 -12.52 5.77
N ARG A 33 3.14 -13.21 6.16
CA ARG A 33 3.45 -13.51 7.57
C ARG A 33 4.17 -12.35 8.27
N GLN A 34 5.09 -11.71 7.57
CA GLN A 34 5.91 -10.60 8.06
C GLN A 34 5.07 -9.36 8.42
N PRO A 35 4.11 -8.92 7.58
CA PRO A 35 3.24 -7.79 7.93
C PRO A 35 2.46 -8.02 9.22
N LYS A 36 1.99 -9.25 9.46
CA LYS A 36 1.24 -9.58 10.67
C LYS A 36 2.08 -9.34 11.93
N ALA A 37 3.29 -9.89 11.97
CA ALA A 37 4.18 -9.74 13.12
C ALA A 37 4.55 -8.26 13.37
N LEU A 38 4.78 -7.50 12.29
CA LEU A 38 5.10 -6.08 12.39
C LEU A 38 3.92 -5.26 12.92
N VAL A 39 2.72 -5.48 12.38
CA VAL A 39 1.49 -4.80 12.84
C VAL A 39 1.18 -5.14 14.29
N GLU A 40 1.38 -6.40 14.72
CA GLU A 40 1.19 -6.80 16.12
C GLU A 40 2.08 -6.00 17.07
N ARG A 41 3.32 -5.69 16.67
CA ARG A 41 4.22 -4.83 17.46
C ARG A 41 3.83 -3.35 17.41
N LEU A 42 3.43 -2.85 16.25
CA LEU A 42 2.99 -1.46 16.11
C LEU A 42 1.69 -1.16 16.87
N ARG A 43 0.87 -2.17 17.14
CA ARG A 43 -0.33 -2.05 18.01
C ARG A 43 0.00 -1.79 19.47
N GLU A 44 1.19 -2.17 19.92
CA GLU A 44 1.66 -1.95 21.29
C GLU A 44 2.18 -0.52 21.48
N CYS A 45 2.45 0.21 20.39
CA CYS A 45 2.95 1.57 20.42
C CYS A 45 1.82 2.59 20.67
N THR A 46 2.11 3.56 21.54
CA THR A 46 1.27 4.74 21.72
C THR A 46 1.41 5.72 20.54
N PRO A 47 0.45 6.64 20.32
CA PRO A 47 0.58 7.66 19.28
C PRO A 47 1.86 8.50 19.41
N VAL A 48 2.31 8.80 20.63
CA VAL A 48 3.56 9.54 20.86
C VAL A 48 4.77 8.74 20.39
N GLN A 49 4.85 7.45 20.74
CA GLN A 49 5.93 6.57 20.28
C GLN A 49 5.93 6.42 18.75
N VAL A 50 4.75 6.34 18.12
CA VAL A 50 4.64 6.30 16.65
C VAL A 50 5.07 7.63 16.01
N ALA A 51 4.72 8.76 16.63
CA ALA A 51 5.13 10.08 16.16
C ALA A 51 6.65 10.23 16.16
N GLU A 52 7.30 9.84 17.26
CA GLU A 52 8.77 9.86 17.39
C GLU A 52 9.43 8.88 16.42
N LEU A 53 8.99 7.61 16.42
CA LEU A 53 9.58 6.55 15.60
C LEU A 53 9.53 6.87 14.10
N MET A 54 8.46 7.50 13.64
CA MET A 54 8.21 7.75 12.21
C MET A 54 8.37 9.23 11.82
N SER A 55 8.78 10.09 12.76
CA SER A 55 8.86 11.55 12.58
C SER A 55 7.57 12.13 11.99
N LEU A 56 6.42 11.77 12.58
CA LEU A 56 5.08 12.18 12.14
C LEU A 56 4.50 13.26 13.06
N SER A 57 3.56 14.03 12.54
CA SER A 57 2.71 14.88 13.39
C SER A 57 1.77 14.03 14.25
N ASP A 58 1.34 14.55 15.40
CA ASP A 58 0.43 13.86 16.32
C ASP A 58 -0.84 13.36 15.62
N LYS A 59 -1.40 14.16 14.72
CA LYS A 59 -2.58 13.80 13.93
C LYS A 59 -2.32 12.58 13.04
N LEU A 60 -1.18 12.55 12.36
CA LEU A 60 -0.80 11.42 11.51
C LEU A 60 -0.44 10.18 12.33
N ALA A 61 0.20 10.35 13.48
CA ALA A 61 0.53 9.27 14.37
C ALA A 61 -0.73 8.60 14.96
N ALA A 62 -1.68 9.40 15.45
CA ALA A 62 -2.97 8.90 15.93
C ALA A 62 -3.76 8.16 14.84
N LEU A 63 -3.76 8.70 13.61
CA LEU A 63 -4.36 8.04 12.45
C LEU A 63 -3.70 6.68 12.15
N ASN A 64 -2.37 6.60 12.19
CA ASN A 64 -1.65 5.36 11.93
C ASN A 64 -1.87 4.32 13.04
N VAL A 65 -1.90 4.72 14.32
CA VAL A 65 -2.28 3.82 15.42
C VAL A 65 -3.68 3.23 15.21
N ALA A 66 -4.66 4.05 14.84
CA ALA A 66 -6.00 3.58 14.52
C ALA A 66 -5.99 2.59 13.34
N ARG A 67 -5.18 2.86 12.30
CA ARG A 67 -5.02 1.94 11.16
C ARG A 67 -4.35 0.62 11.55
N TYR A 68 -3.32 0.63 12.41
CA TYR A 68 -2.70 -0.59 12.94
C TYR A 68 -3.74 -1.46 13.67
N ALA A 69 -4.58 -0.84 14.51
CA ALA A 69 -5.66 -1.53 15.22
C ALA A 69 -6.74 -2.10 14.27
N ALA A 70 -7.10 -1.35 13.21
CA ALA A 70 -8.09 -1.76 12.22
C ALA A 70 -7.58 -2.85 11.25
N TRP A 71 -6.27 -2.94 11.03
CA TRP A 71 -5.68 -3.88 10.07
C TRP A 71 -6.11 -5.34 10.31
N ARG A 72 -6.29 -6.10 9.22
CA ARG A 72 -6.63 -7.53 9.28
C ARG A 72 -5.73 -8.33 8.36
N PRO A 73 -5.32 -9.56 8.69
CA PRO A 73 -4.49 -10.37 7.79
C PRO A 73 -5.15 -10.72 6.45
N ARG A 74 -6.50 -10.73 6.41
CA ARG A 74 -7.27 -11.08 5.22
C ARG A 74 -7.63 -9.84 4.42
N HIS A 75 -7.17 -9.77 3.18
CA HIS A 75 -7.54 -8.76 2.21
C HIS A 75 -8.85 -9.12 1.50
N THR A 76 -9.71 -8.13 1.30
CA THR A 76 -11.02 -8.20 0.66
C THR A 76 -11.22 -6.93 -0.16
N GLY A 77 -12.14 -6.94 -1.13
CA GLY A 77 -12.43 -5.73 -1.92
C GLY A 77 -12.94 -4.53 -1.09
N ALA A 78 -13.41 -4.77 0.14
CA ALA A 78 -13.91 -3.71 1.03
C ALA A 78 -12.83 -3.08 1.92
N ASN A 79 -11.74 -3.81 2.21
CA ASN A 79 -10.69 -3.35 3.14
C ASN A 79 -9.32 -3.19 2.47
N SER A 80 -9.23 -3.42 1.16
CA SER A 80 -7.97 -3.36 0.43
C SER A 80 -8.17 -2.87 -1.00
N ARG A 81 -7.08 -2.37 -1.57
CA ARG A 81 -7.01 -1.82 -2.92
C ARG A 81 -5.69 -2.25 -3.55
N SER A 82 -5.69 -2.48 -4.85
CA SER A 82 -4.47 -2.77 -5.62
C SER A 82 -3.43 -1.65 -5.43
N ALA A 83 -2.19 -2.02 -5.12
CA ALA A 83 -1.12 -1.10 -4.72
C ALA A 83 -0.92 0.09 -5.69
N ILE A 84 -0.94 -0.15 -7.00
CA ILE A 84 -0.71 0.90 -8.01
C ILE A 84 -1.82 1.97 -8.03
N PHE A 85 -3.03 1.60 -7.60
CA PHE A 85 -4.16 2.51 -7.50
C PHE A 85 -4.32 3.09 -6.09
N ALA A 86 -3.60 2.55 -5.11
CA ALA A 86 -3.67 2.96 -3.72
C ALA A 86 -2.61 3.99 -3.37
N PHE A 87 -1.40 3.89 -3.92
CA PHE A 87 -0.36 4.89 -3.71
C PHE A 87 -0.64 6.15 -4.51
N ASN A 88 -0.47 7.30 -3.86
CA ASN A 88 -0.67 8.61 -4.47
C ASN A 88 0.54 9.52 -4.23
N GLY A 89 1.05 10.16 -5.28
CA GLY A 89 2.21 11.05 -5.27
C GLY A 89 2.90 11.08 -6.64
N ASP A 90 3.87 11.97 -6.83
CA ASP A 90 4.41 12.36 -8.14
C ASP A 90 4.80 11.18 -9.06
N VAL A 91 5.41 10.13 -8.52
CA VAL A 91 5.80 8.92 -9.29
C VAL A 91 4.55 8.18 -9.81
N TYR A 92 3.50 8.10 -9.01
CA TYR A 92 2.26 7.38 -9.33
C TYR A 92 1.33 8.23 -10.21
N GLU A 93 1.36 9.55 -10.04
CA GLU A 93 0.73 10.50 -10.98
C GLU A 93 1.39 10.40 -12.36
N GLY A 94 2.73 10.35 -12.43
CA GLY A 94 3.45 10.16 -13.68
C GLY A 94 3.28 8.76 -14.29
N PHE A 95 3.07 7.73 -13.47
CA PHE A 95 2.73 6.38 -13.94
C PHE A 95 1.32 6.33 -14.55
N ASP A 96 0.41 7.16 -14.05
CA ASP A 96 -0.96 7.36 -14.52
C ASP A 96 -1.74 6.05 -14.78
N ALA A 97 -1.79 5.19 -13.75
CA ALA A 97 -2.45 3.88 -13.86
C ALA A 97 -3.94 3.96 -14.26
N GLN A 98 -4.57 5.12 -14.06
CA GLN A 98 -5.98 5.36 -14.38
C GLN A 98 -6.26 5.36 -15.89
N THR A 99 -5.27 5.69 -16.71
CA THR A 99 -5.42 5.75 -18.18
C THR A 99 -4.97 4.47 -18.89
N LEU A 100 -4.37 3.52 -18.17
CA LEU A 100 -3.88 2.27 -18.71
C LEU A 100 -5.00 1.29 -19.06
N ASP A 101 -4.82 0.59 -20.18
CA ASP A 101 -5.68 -0.54 -20.55
C ASP A 101 -5.32 -1.81 -19.76
N THR A 102 -6.18 -2.83 -19.89
CA THR A 102 -6.02 -4.10 -19.18
C THR A 102 -4.70 -4.80 -19.50
N ARG A 103 -4.19 -4.68 -20.74
CA ARG A 103 -2.94 -5.30 -21.16
C ARG A 103 -1.73 -4.60 -20.55
N ALA A 104 -1.73 -3.28 -20.51
CA ALA A 104 -0.70 -2.48 -19.89
C ALA A 104 -0.64 -2.74 -18.37
N LEU A 105 -1.80 -2.85 -17.71
CA LEU A 105 -1.87 -3.21 -16.29
C LEU A 105 -1.33 -4.61 -16.00
N GLN A 106 -1.66 -5.60 -16.85
CA GLN A 106 -1.07 -6.95 -16.74
C GLN A 106 0.43 -6.95 -16.99
N TRP A 107 0.90 -6.19 -17.98
CA TRP A 107 2.33 -6.06 -18.23
C TRP A 107 3.05 -5.45 -17.04
N ALA A 108 2.49 -4.38 -16.46
CA ALA A 108 3.02 -3.76 -15.25
C ALA A 108 3.06 -4.75 -14.08
N GLN A 109 2.05 -5.60 -13.93
CA GLN A 109 1.99 -6.62 -12.88
C GLN A 109 3.21 -7.56 -12.88
N ASP A 110 3.79 -7.82 -14.04
CA ASP A 110 4.94 -8.72 -14.22
C ASP A 110 6.30 -7.98 -14.26
N HIS A 111 6.29 -6.67 -14.50
CA HIS A 111 7.49 -5.87 -14.77
C HIS A 111 7.76 -4.78 -13.74
N VAL A 112 6.81 -4.47 -12.85
CA VAL A 112 6.94 -3.43 -11.83
C VAL A 112 6.90 -4.06 -10.44
N ALA A 113 7.82 -3.63 -9.59
CA ALA A 113 7.82 -3.92 -8.16
C ALA A 113 7.81 -2.61 -7.39
N ILE A 114 7.04 -2.56 -6.31
CA ILE A 114 6.91 -1.42 -5.43
C ILE A 114 7.45 -1.83 -4.06
N LEU A 115 8.46 -1.13 -3.56
CA LEU A 115 8.97 -1.36 -2.21
C LEU A 115 7.92 -0.94 -1.18
N SER A 116 7.83 -1.68 -0.07
CA SER A 116 6.91 -1.37 1.03
C SER A 116 7.55 -1.71 2.37
N GLY A 117 7.56 -0.78 3.32
CA GLY A 117 8.06 -1.07 4.67
C GLY A 117 7.25 -2.14 5.41
N LEU A 118 5.95 -2.24 5.10
CA LEU A 118 5.06 -3.22 5.71
C LEU A 118 5.07 -4.56 4.97
N TYR A 119 4.91 -4.52 3.65
CA TYR A 119 4.72 -5.71 2.82
C TYR A 119 6.02 -6.21 2.17
N GLY A 120 7.15 -5.54 2.40
CA GLY A 120 8.42 -5.81 1.75
C GLY A 120 8.40 -5.36 0.29
N VAL A 121 7.75 -6.15 -0.56
CA VAL A 121 7.55 -5.85 -1.97
C VAL A 121 6.11 -6.11 -2.37
N LEU A 122 5.55 -5.20 -3.16
CA LEU A 122 4.22 -5.30 -3.75
C LEU A 122 4.34 -5.25 -5.27
N ARG A 123 3.52 -6.05 -5.94
CA ARG A 123 3.24 -5.86 -7.37
C ARG A 123 2.07 -4.88 -7.54
N PRO A 124 1.93 -4.24 -8.72
CA PRO A 124 0.87 -3.27 -8.98
C PRO A 124 -0.55 -3.66 -8.55
N LEU A 125 -0.95 -4.92 -8.78
CA LEU A 125 -2.28 -5.45 -8.49
C LEU A 125 -2.36 -6.19 -7.15
N ASP A 126 -1.29 -6.20 -6.34
CA ASP A 126 -1.34 -6.79 -5.00
C ASP A 126 -2.25 -5.93 -4.09
N ALA A 127 -3.12 -6.62 -3.34
CA ALA A 127 -4.03 -6.01 -2.40
C ALA A 127 -3.26 -5.39 -1.23
N MET A 128 -3.53 -4.11 -0.97
CA MET A 128 -2.96 -3.35 0.14
C MET A 128 -4.09 -2.75 0.98
N GLN A 129 -4.00 -2.83 2.31
CA GLN A 129 -4.86 -2.08 3.23
C GLN A 129 -4.30 -0.67 3.44
N PRO A 130 -5.10 0.33 3.88
CA PRO A 130 -4.67 1.72 4.03
C PRO A 130 -3.71 1.90 5.21
N LEU A 131 -2.52 1.34 5.08
CA LEU A 131 -1.49 1.29 6.10
C LEU A 131 -0.14 1.58 5.48
N THR A 132 0.47 2.68 5.90
CA THR A 132 1.79 3.10 5.43
C THR A 132 2.83 2.89 6.52
N LEU A 133 3.89 2.18 6.15
CA LEU A 133 5.15 2.17 6.88
C LEU A 133 6.22 2.55 5.86
N ILE A 134 6.86 3.68 6.12
CA ILE A 134 7.91 4.23 5.27
C ILE A 134 9.19 4.13 6.09
N HIS A 135 10.27 3.79 5.40
CA HIS A 135 11.57 3.51 5.98
C HIS A 135 11.88 4.40 7.18
N ILE A 136 12.06 3.76 8.34
CA ILE A 136 12.53 4.38 9.57
C ILE A 136 14.04 4.52 9.38
N SER A 137 14.50 5.75 9.07
CA SER A 137 15.93 6.08 9.00
C SER A 137 16.52 6.16 10.40
#